data_AF-A0A2S4PI12-F1
#
_entry.id   AF-A0A2S4PI12-F1
#
_cell.length_a   1.000
_cell.length_b   1.000
_cell.length_c   1.000
_cell.angle_alpha   90.00
_cell.angle_beta   90.00
_cell.angle_gamma   90.00
#
_symmetry.space_group_name_H-M   'P 1'
#
loop_
_entity.id
_entity.type
_entity.pdbx_description
1 polymer ?
#
loop_
_entity_poly.entity_id
_entity_poly.type
_entity_poly.pdbx_seq_one_letter_code
_entity_poly.pdbx_strand_id
1 'polypeptide(L)'
;MEVRSKGEVIYEAVALNDVVLHSGKSVHMIDFDLNIDGQYVYRQHSDGLIVSTPTGSTAYALSGGGPIVHPSMDAIVLVPMHPHTLSSRPIVVGGQSEIKIQIRENRVLPMVSADGQHSVSLSVGDSLHIRKHPYKLNLLHPPGYDFYMASGFMMNIEQMLAVLNPEIVGRLKTAVEIGKWPNGVALTKEQREICMQAVYAWEIQHLPKTERSGYIDRGTKEEGEQCDDDHIVPS
;
A
#
# COMPACT_ATOMS: atom_id res chain seq x y z
N MET A 1 1.37 -14.16 17.20
CA MET A 1 1.40 -15.40 16.40
C MET A 1 2.24 -16.44 17.12
N GLU A 2 1.93 -17.71 16.91
CA GLU A 2 2.67 -18.85 17.44
C GLU A 2 2.85 -19.90 16.32
N VAL A 3 4.03 -20.48 16.23
CA VAL A 3 4.26 -21.69 15.42
C VAL A 3 4.28 -22.87 16.37
N ARG A 4 3.47 -23.88 16.08
CA ARG A 4 3.35 -25.10 16.87
C ARG A 4 3.76 -26.32 16.08
N SER A 5 4.65 -27.13 16.66
CA SER A 5 5.05 -28.43 16.13
C SER A 5 4.63 -29.53 17.11
N LYS A 6 3.88 -30.52 16.64
CA LYS A 6 3.33 -31.61 17.48
C LYS A 6 2.57 -31.12 18.74
N GLY A 7 1.97 -29.94 18.66
CA GLY A 7 1.21 -29.31 19.76
C GLY A 7 2.02 -28.36 20.63
N GLU A 8 3.36 -28.39 20.56
CA GLU A 8 4.24 -27.54 21.35
C GLU A 8 4.56 -26.23 20.61
N VAL A 9 4.57 -25.11 21.34
CA VAL A 9 4.98 -23.81 20.77
C VAL A 9 6.50 -23.80 20.60
N ILE A 10 6.95 -23.69 19.35
CA ILE A 10 8.38 -23.65 19.00
C ILE A 10 8.87 -22.24 18.65
N TYR A 11 7.95 -21.31 18.37
CA TYR A 11 8.25 -19.92 18.08
C TYR A 11 7.04 -19.03 18.35
N GLU A 12 7.28 -17.81 18.82
CA GLU A 12 6.26 -16.79 19.04
C GLU A 12 6.75 -15.41 18.61
N ALA A 13 5.84 -14.58 18.11
CA ALA A 13 6.11 -13.18 17.82
C ALA A 13 4.82 -12.35 17.83
N VAL A 14 4.98 -11.03 17.90
CA VAL A 14 3.89 -10.06 17.77
C VAL A 14 4.10 -9.27 16.48
N ALA A 15 3.00 -8.98 15.78
CA ALA A 15 2.98 -8.13 14.60
C ALA A 15 2.02 -6.95 14.85
N LEU A 16 2.43 -5.75 14.45
CA LEU A 16 1.60 -4.57 14.41
C LEU A 16 0.80 -4.49 13.12
N ASN A 17 1.43 -4.80 11.98
CA ASN A 17 0.83 -4.69 10.65
C ASN A 17 0.36 -6.05 10.16
N ASP A 18 1.27 -7.00 10.02
CA ASP A 18 0.95 -8.26 9.34
C ASP A 18 1.87 -9.42 9.71
N VAL A 19 1.29 -10.60 9.58
CA VAL A 19 1.98 -11.89 9.61
C VAL A 19 1.89 -12.46 8.20
N VAL A 20 3.03 -12.81 7.62
CA VAL A 20 3.14 -13.28 6.24
C VAL A 20 3.66 -14.70 6.24
N LEU A 21 2.84 -15.64 5.76
CA LEU A 21 3.29 -16.98 5.37
C LEU A 21 3.69 -16.94 3.89
N HIS A 22 4.88 -17.38 3.54
CA HIS A 22 5.36 -17.39 2.15
C HIS A 22 6.32 -18.55 1.85
N SER A 23 6.55 -18.84 0.57
CA SER A 23 7.43 -19.92 0.09
C SER A 23 8.96 -19.70 0.26
N GLY A 24 9.36 -18.65 0.99
CA GLY A 24 10.77 -18.27 1.14
C GLY A 24 11.33 -17.63 -0.14
N LYS A 25 12.57 -17.99 -0.51
CA LYS A 25 13.25 -17.54 -1.74
C LYS A 25 13.01 -18.47 -2.94
N SER A 26 12.06 -19.41 -2.83
CA SER A 26 11.80 -20.39 -3.87
C SER A 26 10.74 -19.90 -4.85
N VAL A 27 10.81 -20.40 -6.08
CA VAL A 27 9.76 -20.25 -7.10
C VAL A 27 8.62 -21.25 -6.93
N HIS A 28 8.70 -22.14 -5.95
CA HIS A 28 7.65 -23.11 -5.67
C HIS A 28 6.56 -22.52 -4.78
N MET A 29 5.31 -22.80 -5.13
CA MET A 29 4.16 -22.51 -4.28
C MET A 29 4.11 -23.43 -3.07
N ILE A 30 3.32 -23.01 -2.08
CA ILE A 30 3.05 -23.75 -0.86
C ILE A 30 1.57 -24.16 -0.76
N ASP A 31 1.35 -25.35 -0.22
CA ASP A 31 0.07 -25.95 0.14
C ASP A 31 -0.17 -25.86 1.66
N PHE A 32 -1.31 -25.30 2.03
CA PHE A 32 -1.75 -25.21 3.42
C PHE A 32 -3.28 -25.23 3.55
N ASP A 33 -3.75 -25.67 4.72
CA ASP A 33 -5.17 -25.66 5.10
C ASP A 33 -5.44 -24.45 6.01
N LEU A 34 -6.47 -23.66 5.70
CA LEU A 34 -6.91 -22.53 6.51
C LEU A 34 -8.12 -22.91 7.35
N ASN A 35 -8.05 -22.64 8.66
CA ASN A 35 -9.15 -22.76 9.59
C ASN A 35 -9.34 -21.44 10.34
N ILE A 36 -10.59 -21.05 10.58
CA ILE A 36 -10.95 -19.86 11.35
C ILE A 36 -11.90 -20.30 12.46
N ASP A 37 -11.58 -19.98 13.71
CA ASP A 37 -12.38 -20.34 14.89
C ASP A 37 -12.70 -21.85 14.94
N GLY A 38 -11.71 -22.67 14.56
CA GLY A 38 -11.83 -24.13 14.49
C GLY A 38 -12.61 -24.68 13.30
N GLN A 39 -13.19 -23.82 12.45
CA GLN A 39 -13.90 -24.22 11.23
C GLN A 39 -12.96 -24.25 10.04
N TYR A 40 -12.99 -25.35 9.27
CA TYR A 40 -12.24 -25.44 8.02
C TYR A 40 -12.84 -24.50 6.96
N VAL A 41 -11.99 -23.67 6.35
CA VAL A 41 -12.41 -22.69 5.33
C VAL A 41 -12.07 -23.21 3.93
N TYR A 42 -10.79 -23.40 3.65
CA TYR A 42 -10.31 -23.96 2.38
C TYR A 42 -8.88 -24.47 2.49
N ARG A 43 -8.45 -25.15 1.43
CA ARG A 43 -7.05 -25.42 1.11
C ARG A 43 -6.60 -24.46 0.03
N GLN A 44 -5.38 -23.94 0.15
CA GLN A 44 -4.81 -23.03 -0.82
C GLN A 44 -3.44 -23.51 -1.30
N HIS A 45 -3.24 -23.38 -2.61
CA HIS A 45 -1.97 -23.58 -3.31
C HIS A 45 -1.55 -22.22 -3.91
N SER A 46 -0.51 -21.61 -3.36
CA SER A 46 -0.17 -20.22 -3.65
C SER A 46 1.24 -19.84 -3.19
N ASP A 47 1.68 -18.63 -3.48
CA ASP A 47 2.94 -18.10 -2.94
C ASP A 47 2.90 -17.91 -1.41
N GLY A 48 1.70 -17.73 -0.86
CA GLY A 48 1.53 -17.39 0.55
C GLY A 48 0.17 -16.85 0.95
N LEU A 49 0.12 -16.39 2.20
CA LEU A 49 -1.05 -15.75 2.80
C LEU A 49 -0.56 -14.63 3.73
N ILE A 50 -1.13 -13.45 3.54
CA ILE A 50 -0.94 -12.30 4.43
C ILE A 50 -2.11 -12.28 5.42
N VAL A 51 -1.81 -12.21 6.71
CA VAL A 51 -2.81 -12.01 7.77
C VAL A 51 -2.49 -10.67 8.44
N SER A 52 -3.36 -9.70 8.23
CA SER A 52 -3.09 -8.30 8.54
C SER A 52 -4.06 -7.73 9.56
N THR A 53 -3.56 -6.82 10.39
CA THR A 53 -4.37 -5.96 11.25
C THR A 53 -5.03 -4.85 10.43
N PRO A 54 -5.99 -4.11 10.99
CA PRO A 54 -6.57 -2.94 10.34
C PRO A 54 -5.50 -1.89 9.98
N THR A 55 -4.55 -1.65 10.89
CA THR A 55 -3.41 -0.74 10.66
C THR A 55 -2.46 -1.25 9.56
N GLY A 56 -2.32 -2.57 9.40
CA GLY A 56 -1.52 -3.17 8.34
C GLY A 56 -2.25 -3.36 7.01
N SER A 57 -3.57 -3.17 6.97
CA SER A 57 -4.39 -3.35 5.75
C SER A 57 -3.92 -2.48 4.58
N THR A 58 -3.23 -1.41 4.94
CA THR A 58 -2.64 -0.36 4.15
C THR A 58 -1.18 -0.64 3.74
N ALA A 59 -0.54 -1.61 4.37
CA ALA A 59 0.82 -2.02 4.05
C ALA A 59 0.82 -3.15 3.00
N TYR A 60 1.41 -4.30 3.31
CA TYR A 60 1.58 -5.37 2.33
C TYR A 60 0.26 -5.98 1.87
N ALA A 61 -0.73 -6.02 2.77
CA ALA A 61 -2.08 -6.48 2.46
C ALA A 61 -2.72 -5.70 1.31
N LEU A 62 -2.47 -4.39 1.20
CA LEU A 62 -2.99 -3.59 0.09
C LEU A 62 -2.34 -3.98 -1.23
N SER A 63 -1.02 -4.15 -1.24
CA SER A 63 -0.30 -4.59 -2.45
C SER A 63 -0.78 -5.96 -2.94
N GLY A 64 -1.24 -6.82 -2.02
CA GLY A 64 -1.88 -8.11 -2.33
C GLY A 64 -3.34 -8.01 -2.79
N GLY A 65 -3.91 -6.81 -2.94
CA GLY A 65 -5.30 -6.60 -3.32
C GLY A 65 -6.31 -6.70 -2.17
N GLY A 66 -5.84 -6.60 -0.93
CA GLY A 66 -6.68 -6.53 0.27
C GLY A 66 -7.45 -5.20 0.39
N PRO A 67 -8.56 -5.18 1.14
CA PRO A 67 -9.32 -3.95 1.39
C PRO A 67 -8.58 -3.02 2.36
N ILE A 68 -8.81 -1.72 2.22
CA ILE A 68 -8.42 -0.73 3.23
C ILE A 68 -9.42 -0.84 4.40
N VAL A 69 -8.89 -1.00 5.62
CA VAL A 69 -9.67 -1.12 6.85
C VAL A 69 -9.28 -0.01 7.81
N HIS A 70 -10.27 0.71 8.33
CA HIS A 70 -10.01 1.80 9.28
C HIS A 70 -9.41 1.25 10.60
N PRO A 71 -8.40 1.87 11.22
CA PRO A 71 -7.68 1.32 12.38
C PRO A 71 -8.55 1.09 13.62
N SER A 72 -9.69 1.80 13.73
CA SER A 72 -10.63 1.62 14.84
C SER A 72 -11.49 0.35 14.73
N MET A 73 -11.50 -0.32 13.57
CA MET A 73 -12.27 -1.55 13.37
C MET A 73 -11.65 -2.71 14.15
N ASP A 74 -12.47 -3.56 14.75
CA ASP A 74 -11.97 -4.80 15.36
C ASP A 74 -12.04 -5.95 14.34
N ALA A 75 -11.03 -6.04 13.48
CA ALA A 75 -11.01 -6.98 12.36
C ALA A 75 -9.62 -7.58 12.12
N ILE A 76 -9.59 -8.74 11.45
CA ILE A 76 -8.40 -9.33 10.85
C ILE A 76 -8.66 -9.52 9.36
N VAL A 77 -7.69 -9.16 8.53
CA VAL A 77 -7.77 -9.26 7.06
C VAL A 77 -6.85 -10.37 6.58
N LEU A 78 -7.38 -11.32 5.82
CA LEU A 78 -6.63 -12.39 5.18
C LEU A 78 -6.54 -12.11 3.67
N VAL A 79 -5.34 -11.99 3.14
CA VAL A 79 -5.09 -11.67 1.72
C VAL A 79 -4.22 -12.77 1.10
N PRO A 80 -4.76 -13.60 0.18
CA PRO A 80 -3.99 -14.64 -0.48
C PRO A 80 -2.96 -14.04 -1.45
N MET A 81 -1.74 -14.61 -1.51
CA MET A 81 -0.69 -14.14 -2.41
C MET A 81 -0.66 -15.00 -3.69
N HIS A 82 -1.01 -14.40 -4.83
CA HIS A 82 -1.05 -15.08 -6.15
C HIS A 82 -1.68 -16.49 -6.13
N PRO A 83 -2.94 -16.63 -5.65
CA PRO A 83 -3.59 -17.93 -5.62
C PRO A 83 -3.87 -18.45 -7.03
N HIS A 84 -3.57 -19.72 -7.29
CA HIS A 84 -3.89 -20.37 -8.57
C HIS A 84 -5.37 -20.81 -8.69
N THR A 85 -6.20 -20.44 -7.71
CA THR A 85 -7.65 -20.63 -7.70
C THR A 85 -8.35 -19.34 -8.12
N LEU A 86 -9.15 -19.43 -9.20
CA LEU A 86 -9.87 -18.30 -9.82
C LEU A 86 -10.84 -17.53 -8.88
N SER A 87 -11.16 -18.09 -7.71
CA SER A 87 -12.12 -17.53 -6.75
C SER A 87 -11.51 -17.06 -5.42
N SER A 88 -10.19 -17.12 -5.24
CA SER A 88 -9.58 -16.69 -3.98
C SER A 88 -9.67 -15.17 -3.83
N ARG A 89 -10.46 -14.73 -2.83
CA ARG A 89 -10.68 -13.33 -2.48
C ARG A 89 -10.15 -13.05 -1.08
N PRO A 90 -9.79 -11.79 -0.77
CA PRO A 90 -9.54 -11.38 0.60
C PRO A 90 -10.74 -11.68 1.50
N ILE A 91 -10.46 -12.10 2.73
CA ILE A 91 -11.48 -12.39 3.76
C ILE A 91 -11.25 -11.42 4.91
N VAL A 92 -12.32 -10.80 5.41
CA VAL A 92 -12.30 -10.01 6.64
C VAL A 92 -13.09 -10.75 7.70
N VAL A 93 -12.47 -10.98 8.85
CA VAL A 93 -13.11 -11.62 10.01
C VAL A 93 -13.04 -10.75 11.25
N GLY A 94 -13.78 -11.11 12.29
CA GLY A 94 -13.77 -10.39 13.55
C GLY A 94 -12.40 -10.41 14.21
N GLY A 95 -12.00 -9.32 14.86
CA GLY A 95 -10.66 -9.21 15.44
C GLY A 95 -10.38 -10.13 16.62
N GLN A 96 -11.40 -10.83 17.14
CA GLN A 96 -11.22 -11.88 18.16
C GLN A 96 -11.07 -13.28 17.55
N SER A 97 -11.21 -13.43 16.23
CA SER A 97 -11.10 -14.74 15.59
C SER A 97 -9.68 -15.30 15.69
N GLU A 98 -9.58 -16.62 15.85
CA GLU A 98 -8.34 -17.36 15.76
C GLU A 98 -8.15 -17.88 14.34
N ILE A 99 -7.05 -17.46 13.71
CA ILE A 99 -6.64 -17.96 12.40
C ILE A 99 -5.63 -19.08 12.62
N LYS A 100 -5.94 -20.27 12.10
CA LYS A 100 -5.04 -21.43 12.15
C LYS A 100 -4.72 -21.88 10.74
N ILE A 101 -3.43 -21.91 10.41
CA ILE A 101 -2.91 -22.38 9.13
C ILE A 101 -2.10 -23.65 9.37
N GLN A 102 -2.47 -24.75 8.71
CA GLN A 102 -1.79 -26.03 8.84
C GLN A 102 -0.97 -26.35 7.60
N ILE A 103 0.33 -26.60 7.80
CA ILE A 103 1.26 -26.84 6.70
C ILE A 103 1.12 -28.27 6.19
N ARG A 104 0.91 -28.40 4.88
CA ARG A 104 0.85 -29.68 4.17
C ARG A 104 2.21 -30.06 3.62
N GLU A 105 2.24 -31.18 2.92
CA GLU A 105 3.44 -31.61 2.22
C GLU A 105 3.81 -30.60 1.14
N ASN A 106 5.03 -30.09 1.22
CA ASN A 106 5.55 -29.03 0.36
C ASN A 106 6.94 -29.41 -0.13
N ARG A 107 7.28 -29.01 -1.36
CA ARG A 107 8.63 -29.21 -1.91
C ARG A 107 9.68 -28.29 -1.27
N VAL A 108 9.21 -27.25 -0.60
CA VAL A 108 10.01 -26.23 0.09
C VAL A 108 9.52 -26.10 1.52
N LEU A 109 10.33 -25.50 2.38
CA LEU A 109 9.91 -25.14 3.74
C LEU A 109 9.24 -23.77 3.68
N PRO A 110 7.91 -23.67 3.94
CA PRO A 110 7.26 -22.38 4.10
C PRO A 110 7.92 -21.59 5.23
N MET A 111 7.95 -20.29 5.09
CA MET A 111 8.50 -19.35 6.07
C MET A 111 7.39 -18.43 6.57
N VAL A 112 7.39 -18.10 7.85
CA VAL A 112 6.53 -17.07 8.42
C VAL A 112 7.36 -15.91 8.95
N SER A 113 6.91 -14.68 8.71
CA SER A 113 7.46 -13.46 9.31
C SER A 113 6.35 -12.60 9.93
N ALA A 114 6.71 -11.78 10.92
CA ALA A 114 5.88 -10.72 11.47
C ALA A 114 6.50 -9.36 11.12
N ASP A 115 5.70 -8.43 10.60
CA ASP A 115 6.13 -7.07 10.21
C ASP A 115 7.40 -7.03 9.34
N GLY A 116 7.58 -8.03 8.46
CA GLY A 116 8.77 -8.17 7.61
C GLY A 116 10.08 -8.45 8.35
N GLN A 117 10.02 -8.79 9.64
CA GLN A 117 11.18 -9.13 10.47
C GLN A 117 11.65 -10.59 10.24
N HIS A 118 12.57 -11.07 11.09
CA HIS A 118 13.12 -12.42 11.06
C HIS A 118 12.07 -13.49 10.78
N SER A 119 12.33 -14.32 9.76
CA SER A 119 11.43 -15.40 9.36
C SER A 119 11.84 -16.74 9.96
N VAL A 120 10.83 -17.57 10.26
CA VAL A 120 11.01 -18.93 10.78
C VAL A 120 10.37 -19.94 9.83
N SER A 121 11.06 -21.05 9.59
CA SER A 121 10.59 -22.13 8.73
C SER A 121 9.57 -23.02 9.43
N LEU A 122 8.56 -23.46 8.70
CA LEU A 122 7.58 -24.44 9.14
C LEU A 122 7.76 -25.75 8.36
N SER A 123 7.59 -26.87 9.05
CA SER A 123 7.64 -28.20 8.46
C SER A 123 6.24 -28.78 8.24
N VAL A 124 6.16 -29.87 7.50
CA VAL A 124 4.90 -30.60 7.29
C VAL A 124 4.30 -31.01 8.64
N GLY A 125 3.01 -30.71 8.83
CA GLY A 125 2.30 -31.00 10.08
C GLY A 125 2.41 -29.91 11.14
N ASP A 126 3.32 -28.94 10.99
CA ASP A 126 3.33 -27.75 11.83
C ASP A 126 2.09 -26.87 11.56
N SER A 127 1.78 -26.03 12.54
CA SER A 127 0.65 -25.11 12.45
C SER A 127 1.03 -23.71 12.92
N LEU A 128 0.55 -22.70 12.18
CA LEU A 128 0.66 -21.30 12.51
C LEU A 128 -0.66 -20.83 13.11
N HIS A 129 -0.61 -20.28 14.31
CA HIS A 129 -1.74 -19.73 15.04
C HIS A 129 -1.60 -18.21 15.14
N ILE A 130 -2.61 -17.48 14.67
CA ILE A 130 -2.63 -16.02 14.70
C ILE A 130 -3.91 -15.58 15.38
N ARG A 131 -3.74 -14.78 16.42
CA ARG A 131 -4.81 -14.22 17.23
C ARG A 131 -4.42 -12.82 17.65
N LYS A 132 -5.42 -11.99 17.94
CA LYS A 132 -5.20 -10.67 18.50
C LYS A 132 -4.45 -10.75 19.83
N HIS A 133 -3.49 -9.85 19.99
CA HIS A 133 -2.72 -9.73 21.21
C HIS A 133 -3.57 -9.06 22.31
N PRO A 134 -3.48 -9.50 23.59
CA PRO A 134 -4.29 -8.94 24.67
C PRO A 134 -4.00 -7.46 24.94
N TYR A 135 -2.79 -7.00 24.63
CA TYR A 135 -2.38 -5.60 24.81
C TYR A 135 -2.50 -4.83 23.49
N LYS A 136 -3.14 -3.65 23.57
CA LYS A 136 -3.23 -2.69 22.46
C LYS A 136 -2.06 -1.71 22.51
N LEU A 137 -1.58 -1.30 21.34
CA LEU A 137 -0.63 -0.20 21.21
C LEU A 137 -1.38 1.13 21.28
N ASN A 138 -0.94 2.05 22.14
CA ASN A 138 -1.45 3.41 22.20
C ASN A 138 -0.57 4.31 21.33
N LEU A 139 -1.12 4.80 20.23
CA LEU A 139 -0.44 5.73 19.32
C LEU A 139 -0.82 7.17 19.67
N LEU A 140 0.19 8.05 19.70
CA LEU A 140 -0.01 9.49 19.85
C LEU A 140 -0.10 10.11 18.46
N HIS A 141 -1.17 10.88 18.25
CA HIS A 141 -1.41 11.59 17.00
C HIS A 141 -1.32 13.10 17.23
N PRO A 142 -0.68 13.86 16.31
CA PRO A 142 -0.72 15.32 16.38
C PRO A 142 -2.16 15.83 16.18
N PRO A 143 -2.50 17.02 16.71
CA PRO A 143 -3.79 17.65 16.46
C PRO A 143 -4.07 17.78 14.95
N GLY A 144 -5.26 17.37 14.51
CA GLY A 144 -5.63 17.37 13.09
C GLY A 144 -5.20 16.13 12.30
N TYR A 145 -4.73 15.06 12.96
CA TYR A 145 -4.45 13.78 12.31
C TYR A 145 -5.71 13.18 11.66
N ASP A 146 -5.59 12.87 10.36
CA ASP A 146 -6.56 12.11 9.58
C ASP A 146 -5.88 10.84 9.07
N PHE A 147 -6.45 9.69 9.43
CA PHE A 147 -5.94 8.39 9.01
C PHE A 147 -5.83 8.28 7.49
N TYR A 148 -6.86 8.67 6.74
CA TYR A 148 -6.88 8.54 5.28
C TYR A 148 -5.79 9.39 4.61
N MET A 149 -5.50 10.57 5.16
CA MET A 149 -4.41 11.43 4.73
C MET A 149 -3.04 10.83 5.05
N ALA A 150 -2.85 10.33 6.28
CA ALA A 150 -1.58 9.78 6.74
C ALA A 150 -1.23 8.45 6.05
N SER A 151 -2.26 7.72 5.63
CA SER A 151 -2.17 6.41 4.98
C SER A 151 -1.71 6.49 3.52
N GLY A 152 -1.91 7.61 2.82
CA GLY A 152 -1.35 7.82 1.47
C GLY A 152 -1.97 6.98 0.33
N PHE A 153 -3.04 6.22 0.56
CA PHE A 153 -3.69 5.39 -0.49
C PHE A 153 -4.45 6.17 -1.53
N MET A 154 -4.89 7.37 -1.16
CA MET A 154 -5.48 8.33 -2.07
C MET A 154 -4.53 9.51 -2.15
N MET A 155 -3.35 9.35 -2.76
CA MET A 155 -2.55 10.52 -3.15
C MET A 155 -3.36 11.33 -4.18
N ASN A 156 -4.23 12.19 -3.68
CA ASN A 156 -4.93 13.19 -4.45
C ASN A 156 -4.04 14.44 -4.55
N ILE A 157 -4.14 15.17 -5.65
CA ILE A 157 -3.25 16.31 -5.95
C ILE A 157 -3.26 17.35 -4.81
N GLU A 158 -4.41 17.53 -4.16
CA GLU A 158 -4.61 18.42 -3.00
C GLU A 158 -3.81 17.99 -1.75
N GLN A 159 -3.61 16.70 -1.56
CA GLN A 159 -2.87 16.17 -0.40
C GLN A 159 -1.36 16.23 -0.63
N MET A 160 -0.93 16.07 -1.89
CA MET A 160 0.45 16.36 -2.29
C MET A 160 0.79 17.83 -1.97
N LEU A 161 -0.15 18.74 -2.24
CA LEU A 161 0.00 20.17 -1.94
C LEU A 161 0.12 20.51 -0.45
N ALA A 162 -0.53 19.75 0.43
CA ALA A 162 -0.47 19.96 1.88
C ALA A 162 0.90 19.65 2.49
N VAL A 163 1.72 18.82 1.83
CA VAL A 163 3.08 18.45 2.27
C VAL A 163 4.15 19.33 1.60
N LEU A 164 3.79 20.01 0.51
CA LEU A 164 4.68 20.87 -0.25
C LEU A 164 4.88 22.21 0.45
N ASN A 165 6.04 22.37 1.08
CA ASN A 165 6.53 23.67 1.52
C ASN A 165 7.38 24.33 0.39
N PRO A 166 7.66 25.65 0.45
CA PRO A 166 8.41 26.35 -0.59
C PRO A 166 9.78 25.73 -0.92
N GLU A 167 10.44 25.14 0.08
CA GLU A 167 11.75 24.50 -0.07
C GLU A 167 11.67 23.20 -0.90
N ILE A 168 10.67 22.36 -0.62
CA ILE A 168 10.44 21.11 -1.35
C ILE A 168 10.05 21.41 -2.79
N VAL A 169 9.18 22.41 -3.01
CA VAL A 169 8.79 22.87 -4.35
C VAL A 169 10.00 23.38 -5.12
N GLY A 170 10.88 24.15 -4.48
CA GLY A 170 12.15 24.59 -5.07
C GLY A 170 13.02 23.42 -5.51
N ARG A 171 13.17 22.38 -4.68
CA ARG A 171 13.92 21.17 -5.02
C ARG A 171 13.30 20.39 -6.18
N LEU A 172 11.98 20.29 -6.22
CA LEU A 172 11.26 19.62 -7.31
C LEU A 172 11.43 20.38 -8.64
N LYS A 173 11.35 21.71 -8.62
CA LYS A 173 11.64 22.55 -9.80
C LYS A 173 13.05 22.29 -10.32
N THR A 174 14.06 22.38 -9.45
CA THR A 174 15.44 22.12 -9.82
C THR A 174 15.61 20.71 -10.37
N ALA A 175 14.99 19.69 -9.74
CA ALA A 175 15.05 18.30 -10.21
C ALA A 175 14.43 18.09 -11.60
N VAL A 176 13.32 18.78 -11.91
CA VAL A 176 12.65 18.74 -13.22
C VAL A 176 13.45 19.47 -14.30
N GLU A 177 14.13 20.56 -13.96
CA GLU A 177 15.01 21.31 -14.85
C GLU A 177 16.28 20.53 -15.21
N ILE A 178 16.95 19.97 -14.20
CA ILE A 178 18.19 19.20 -14.40
C ILE A 178 17.94 17.75 -14.83
N GLY A 179 16.69 17.28 -14.75
CA GLY A 179 16.29 15.91 -15.07
C GLY A 179 16.87 14.85 -14.12
N LYS A 180 17.34 15.27 -12.94
CA LYS A 180 17.98 14.41 -11.93
C LYS A 180 17.56 14.81 -10.52
N TRP A 181 17.51 13.85 -9.62
CA TRP A 181 17.38 14.07 -8.19
C TRP A 181 18.66 14.69 -7.61
N PRO A 182 18.60 15.32 -6.41
CA PRO A 182 19.78 15.88 -5.75
C PRO A 182 20.92 14.88 -5.50
N ASN A 183 20.61 13.59 -5.45
CA ASN A 183 21.58 12.50 -5.32
C ASN A 183 22.19 12.04 -6.66
N GLY A 184 21.84 12.70 -7.78
CA GLY A 184 22.38 12.44 -9.13
C GLY A 184 21.60 11.40 -9.95
N VAL A 185 20.58 10.75 -9.38
CA VAL A 185 19.75 9.75 -10.09
C VAL A 185 18.84 10.44 -11.11
N ALA A 186 18.79 9.94 -12.36
CA ALA A 186 17.93 10.50 -13.40
C ALA A 186 16.44 10.30 -13.10
N LEU A 187 15.62 11.31 -13.41
CA LEU A 187 14.15 11.20 -13.32
C LEU A 187 13.61 10.40 -14.50
N THR A 188 12.67 9.50 -14.24
CA THR A 188 11.87 8.88 -15.31
C THR A 188 10.90 9.89 -15.91
N LYS A 189 10.37 9.59 -17.11
CA LYS A 189 9.39 10.45 -17.80
C LYS A 189 8.14 10.68 -16.94
N GLU A 190 7.63 9.63 -16.32
CA GLU A 190 6.46 9.67 -15.42
C GLU A 190 6.77 10.46 -14.14
N GLN A 191 7.95 10.25 -13.52
CA GLN A 191 8.36 11.01 -12.34
C GLN A 191 8.47 12.51 -12.62
N ARG A 192 8.99 12.86 -13.80
CA ARG A 192 9.09 14.25 -14.25
C ARG A 192 7.72 14.89 -14.42
N GLU A 193 6.76 14.17 -14.98
CA GLU A 193 5.39 14.65 -15.18
C GLU A 193 4.66 14.86 -13.84
N ILE A 194 4.78 13.91 -12.91
CA ILE A 194 4.21 14.01 -11.56
C ILE A 194 4.82 15.21 -10.80
N CYS A 195 6.15 15.37 -10.83
CA CYS A 195 6.81 16.50 -10.18
C CYS A 195 6.36 17.84 -10.77
N MET A 196 6.17 17.91 -12.09
CA MET A 196 5.74 19.12 -12.78
C MET A 196 4.29 19.48 -12.42
N GLN A 197 3.38 18.50 -12.40
CA GLN A 197 1.99 18.70 -11.97
C GLN A 197 1.92 19.20 -10.52
N ALA A 198 2.75 18.67 -9.63
CA ALA A 198 2.82 19.08 -8.23
C ALA A 198 3.31 20.53 -8.06
N VAL A 199 4.33 20.92 -8.81
CA VAL A 199 4.84 22.30 -8.84
C VAL A 199 3.73 23.25 -9.31
N TYR A 200 3.09 22.96 -10.45
CA TYR A 200 2.03 23.83 -10.98
C TYR A 200 0.84 23.95 -10.01
N ALA A 201 0.41 22.84 -9.42
CA ALA A 201 -0.68 22.85 -8.47
C ALA A 201 -0.35 23.72 -7.24
N TRP A 202 0.91 23.74 -6.79
CA TRP A 202 1.34 24.56 -5.66
C TRP A 202 1.39 26.04 -6.00
N GLU A 203 1.93 26.39 -7.16
CA GLU A 203 1.99 27.76 -7.65
C GLU A 203 0.60 28.36 -7.90
N ILE A 204 -0.37 27.55 -8.34
CA ILE A 204 -1.75 28.01 -8.54
C ILE A 204 -2.38 28.52 -7.25
N GLN A 205 -2.04 27.88 -6.12
CA GLN A 205 -2.57 28.21 -4.81
C GLN A 205 -1.77 29.30 -4.07
N HIS A 206 -0.47 29.41 -4.34
CA HIS A 206 0.44 30.24 -3.53
C HIS A 206 1.07 31.43 -4.26
N LEU A 207 1.07 31.46 -5.60
CA LEU A 207 1.69 32.52 -6.38
C LEU A 207 0.68 33.30 -7.23
N PRO A 208 0.88 34.63 -7.41
CA PRO A 208 0.14 35.42 -8.39
C PRO A 208 0.40 34.87 -9.81
N LYS A 209 -0.57 35.04 -10.73
CA LYS A 209 -0.52 34.46 -12.08
C LYS A 209 0.78 34.77 -12.83
N THR A 210 1.35 35.95 -12.62
CA THR A 210 2.59 36.45 -13.25
C THR A 210 3.87 35.74 -12.82
N GLU A 211 3.85 34.99 -11.71
CA GLU A 211 5.02 34.32 -11.13
C GLU A 211 4.97 32.79 -11.30
N ARG A 212 3.95 32.26 -11.98
CA ARG A 212 3.76 30.83 -12.19
C ARG A 212 4.61 30.34 -13.36
N SER A 213 5.19 29.15 -13.23
CA SER A 213 5.90 28.51 -14.33
C SER A 213 4.95 28.33 -15.53
N GLY A 214 5.44 28.65 -16.74
CA GLY A 214 4.63 28.58 -17.97
C GLY A 214 3.63 29.72 -18.19
N TYR A 215 3.63 30.77 -17.36
CA TYR A 215 2.85 31.98 -17.66
C TYR A 215 3.37 32.68 -18.92
N ILE A 216 2.48 32.87 -19.89
CA ILE A 216 2.71 33.67 -21.09
C ILE A 216 1.77 34.85 -21.01
N ASP A 217 2.32 36.06 -20.97
CA ASP A 217 1.53 37.28 -20.98
C ASP A 217 0.79 37.40 -22.32
N ARG A 218 -0.49 37.03 -22.33
CA ARG A 218 -1.39 37.35 -23.43
C ARG A 218 -1.95 38.72 -23.09
N GLY A 219 -1.28 39.76 -23.59
CA GLY A 219 -1.69 41.15 -23.39
C GLY A 219 -3.20 41.33 -23.57
N THR A 220 -3.78 42.26 -22.80
CA THR A 220 -5.20 42.62 -22.87
C THR A 220 -5.62 42.83 -24.32
N LYS A 221 -6.52 41.97 -24.82
CA LYS A 221 -7.24 42.25 -26.07
C LYS A 221 -7.98 43.57 -25.87
N GLU A 222 -7.60 44.60 -26.61
CA GLU A 222 -8.44 45.80 -26.75
C GLU A 222 -9.79 45.35 -27.32
N GLU A 223 -10.88 45.80 -26.70
CA GLU A 223 -12.25 45.53 -27.15
C GLU A 223 -12.43 46.15 -28.55
N GLY A 224 -12.49 45.33 -29.60
CA GLY A 224 -12.80 45.85 -30.94
C GLY A 224 -12.62 44.96 -32.16
N GLU A 225 -11.97 43.79 -32.10
CA GLU A 225 -11.85 42.94 -33.31
C GLU A 225 -13.04 41.99 -33.47
N GLN A 226 -13.97 42.42 -34.32
CA GLN A 226 -15.05 41.62 -34.89
C GLN A 226 -14.43 40.57 -35.82
N CYS A 227 -14.53 39.28 -35.46
CA CYS A 227 -14.11 38.20 -36.35
C CYS A 227 -15.11 38.08 -37.50
N ASP A 228 -14.65 38.35 -38.72
CA ASP A 228 -15.33 37.95 -39.95
C ASP A 228 -15.29 36.42 -40.06
N ASP A 229 -16.45 35.78 -39.87
CA ASP A 229 -16.68 34.39 -40.23
C ASP A 229 -16.85 34.32 -41.75
N ASP A 230 -15.81 33.89 -42.47
CA ASP A 230 -15.97 33.37 -43.82
C ASP A 230 -14.81 32.44 -44.17
N HIS A 231 -14.97 31.14 -43.98
CA HIS A 231 -14.24 30.16 -44.79
C HIS A 231 -15.13 28.96 -45.17
N ILE A 232 -15.54 29.05 -46.43
CA ILE A 232 -16.17 28.05 -47.29
C ILE A 232 -15.36 26.76 -47.32
N VAL A 233 -16.05 25.62 -47.18
CA VAL A 233 -15.49 24.27 -47.36
C VAL A 233 -15.59 23.88 -48.84
N PRO A 234 -14.51 23.47 -49.53
CA PRO A 234 -14.65 22.85 -50.84
C PRO A 234 -14.80 21.33 -50.72
N SER A 235 -15.53 20.78 -51.69
CA SER A 235 -15.93 19.36 -51.84
C SER A 235 -14.84 18.52 -52.47
#